data_AF-A0A9E0XJU2-F1
#
_entry.id   AF-A0A9E0XJU2-F1
#
_cell.length_a   1.000
_cell.length_b   1.000
_cell.length_c   1.000
_cell.angle_alpha   90.00
_cell.angle_beta   90.00
_cell.angle_gamma   90.00
#
_symmetry.space_group_name_H-M   'P 1'
#
loop_
_entity.id
_entity.type
_entity.pdbx_description
1 polymer ?
#
loop_
_entity_poly.entity_id
_entity_poly.type
_entity_poly.pdbx_seq_one_letter_code
_entity_poly.pdbx_strand_id
1 'polypeptide(L)'
;MSFKKIVFTLPFFCVALLFGDPKRQALYQSLDPTSISQHLAFCELYGDTDEGRLALQHAWKLLSSHSELANNNLPPLSFPHNINSFISLINPSTHTSENLEISAETLSCIEQISKHLPNRKYKGYSAKTIEEVLALPSEEIDLSRAILLSQLPQTPEACHKMRSYLATLDLMALQILARLPKEASADEKVRALNSLIFYEMGFRFPLHSAYSNQIDHFTFLPAVLESRKGVCLGVSTLVLCLAQRLDLPLEIITPPGHIYIRAQVNGTERNIETTLRGVHIHSDEYLGINTKKLHIRTLKEVIGMAHFNQASVWLAQSEWQKAADAYKEALRFTPEDRLTKMLYGCSLLLSDRDQEAKVLLKQAQTIPQPFSISPDILVDDILLGNVDKESLRPLFLYVDETRKSIVKKKEALA
;
A
#
# COMPACT_ATOMS: atom_id res chain seq x y z
N MET A 1 -34.04 -39.56 78.29
CA MET A 1 -34.22 -40.47 77.14
C MET A 1 -33.78 -39.76 75.88
N SER A 2 -32.78 -40.32 75.20
CA SER A 2 -32.13 -39.77 74.01
C SER A 2 -33.06 -39.81 72.79
N PHE A 3 -33.26 -38.69 72.11
CA PHE A 3 -33.78 -38.64 70.75
C PHE A 3 -32.77 -37.90 69.87
N LYS A 4 -32.00 -38.67 69.09
CA LYS A 4 -31.12 -38.18 68.03
C LYS A 4 -31.98 -37.54 66.94
N LYS A 5 -31.84 -36.24 66.71
CA LYS A 5 -32.27 -35.61 65.45
C LYS A 5 -31.17 -35.85 64.41
N ILE A 6 -31.50 -36.65 63.41
CA ILE A 6 -30.69 -36.86 62.20
C ILE A 6 -30.78 -35.56 61.38
N VAL A 7 -29.66 -34.84 61.26
CA VAL A 7 -29.52 -33.72 60.32
C VAL A 7 -29.14 -34.31 58.97
N PHE A 8 -30.05 -34.28 58.01
CA PHE A 8 -29.71 -34.47 56.60
C PHE A 8 -29.01 -33.20 56.10
N THR A 9 -27.69 -33.21 56.07
CA THR A 9 -26.91 -32.27 55.26
C THR A 9 -27.03 -32.71 53.79
N LEU A 10 -27.91 -32.06 53.03
CA LEU A 10 -27.87 -32.10 51.58
C LEU A 10 -26.58 -31.39 51.15
N PRO A 11 -25.65 -32.03 50.40
CA PRO A 11 -24.54 -31.28 49.85
C PRO A 11 -25.11 -30.48 48.68
N PHE A 12 -25.28 -29.18 48.87
CA PHE A 12 -25.36 -28.23 47.76
C PHE A 12 -23.95 -28.16 47.16
N PHE A 13 -23.59 -29.20 46.40
CA PHE A 13 -22.29 -29.27 45.73
C PHE A 13 -22.33 -28.27 44.59
N CYS A 14 -21.44 -27.28 44.68
CA CYS A 14 -21.05 -26.31 43.66
C CYS A 14 -21.35 -26.75 42.21
N VAL A 15 -22.43 -26.23 41.62
CA VAL A 15 -22.61 -26.17 40.16
C VAL A 15 -21.93 -24.92 39.56
N ALA A 16 -21.21 -24.14 40.37
CA ALA A 16 -20.53 -22.93 39.92
C ALA A 16 -19.17 -23.16 39.22
N LEU A 17 -18.75 -24.42 39.01
CA LEU A 17 -17.49 -24.74 38.33
C LEU A 17 -17.66 -25.20 36.86
N LEU A 18 -18.89 -25.19 36.33
CA LEU A 18 -19.18 -25.67 34.97
C LEU A 18 -19.53 -24.58 33.96
N PHE A 19 -19.59 -23.31 34.37
CA PHE A 19 -19.86 -22.19 33.47
C PHE A 19 -18.61 -21.32 33.38
N GLY A 20 -18.12 -21.12 32.16
CA GLY A 20 -17.02 -20.20 31.87
C GLY A 20 -17.28 -18.78 32.39
N ASP A 21 -16.26 -17.92 32.39
CA ASP A 21 -16.40 -16.53 32.83
C ASP A 21 -17.49 -15.85 31.97
N PRO A 22 -18.65 -15.46 32.55
CA PRO A 22 -19.79 -14.95 31.79
C PRO A 22 -19.45 -13.67 31.03
N LYS A 23 -18.47 -12.89 31.49
CA LYS A 23 -17.99 -11.70 30.76
C LYS A 23 -17.21 -12.08 29.51
N ARG A 24 -16.36 -13.12 29.60
CA ARG A 24 -15.61 -13.64 28.46
C ARG A 24 -16.55 -14.22 27.40
N GLN A 25 -17.55 -14.99 27.83
CA GLN A 25 -18.54 -15.54 26.91
C GLN A 25 -19.35 -14.44 26.21
N ALA A 26 -19.77 -13.41 26.93
CA ALA A 26 -20.45 -12.26 26.34
C ALA A 26 -19.55 -11.49 25.35
N LEU A 27 -18.25 -11.34 25.66
CA LEU A 27 -17.27 -10.73 24.76
C LEU A 27 -17.04 -11.56 23.49
N TYR A 28 -16.94 -12.88 23.61
CA TYR A 28 -16.85 -13.77 22.45
C TYR A 28 -18.09 -13.66 21.55
N GLN A 29 -19.27 -13.59 22.15
CA GLN A 29 -20.54 -13.45 21.41
C GLN A 29 -20.73 -12.08 20.77
N SER A 30 -19.99 -11.05 21.20
CA SER A 30 -20.05 -9.71 20.62
C SER A 30 -19.06 -9.46 19.48
N LEU A 31 -18.18 -10.43 19.18
CA LEU A 31 -17.25 -10.33 18.06
C LEU A 31 -18.03 -10.24 16.74
N ASP A 32 -17.59 -9.35 15.84
CA ASP A 32 -18.11 -9.29 14.48
C ASP A 32 -17.82 -10.62 13.76
N PRO A 33 -18.85 -11.38 13.33
CA PRO A 33 -18.72 -12.71 12.76
C PRO A 33 -17.92 -12.73 11.44
N THR A 34 -17.67 -11.57 10.83
CA THR A 34 -16.87 -11.44 9.59
C THR A 34 -15.47 -10.88 9.84
N SER A 35 -15.16 -10.46 11.06
CA SER A 35 -13.88 -9.81 11.39
C SER A 35 -12.84 -10.82 11.86
N ILE A 36 -11.93 -11.21 10.95
CA ILE A 36 -10.77 -12.05 11.28
C ILE A 36 -9.91 -11.38 12.37
N SER A 37 -9.64 -10.08 12.27
CA SER A 37 -8.85 -9.34 13.27
C SER A 37 -9.43 -9.40 14.67
N GLN A 38 -10.75 -9.24 14.83
CA GLN A 38 -11.38 -9.31 16.16
C GLN A 38 -11.29 -10.72 16.76
N HIS A 39 -11.51 -11.76 15.95
CA HIS A 39 -11.38 -13.15 16.39
C HIS A 39 -9.94 -13.48 16.78
N LEU A 40 -8.96 -13.07 15.99
CA LEU A 40 -7.54 -13.29 16.31
C LEU A 40 -7.06 -12.49 17.52
N ALA A 41 -7.52 -11.25 17.70
CA ALA A 41 -7.24 -10.48 18.92
C ALA A 41 -7.86 -11.15 20.16
N PHE A 42 -9.04 -11.74 20.03
CA PHE A 42 -9.65 -12.53 21.10
C PHE A 42 -8.80 -13.77 21.43
N CYS A 43 -8.28 -14.47 20.42
CA CYS A 43 -7.37 -15.61 20.61
C CYS A 43 -6.07 -15.20 21.29
N GLU A 44 -5.50 -14.05 20.95
CA GLU A 44 -4.28 -13.52 21.59
C GLU A 44 -4.48 -13.32 23.09
N LEU A 45 -5.67 -12.87 23.50
CA LEU A 45 -6.00 -12.62 24.91
C LEU A 45 -6.50 -13.85 25.67
N TYR A 46 -7.18 -14.77 24.99
CA TYR A 46 -7.94 -15.87 25.62
C TYR A 46 -7.64 -17.26 25.03
N GLY A 47 -6.50 -17.45 24.37
CA GLY A 47 -6.17 -18.67 23.60
C GLY A 47 -6.25 -20.00 24.38
N ASP A 48 -6.03 -19.97 25.70
CA ASP A 48 -6.11 -21.16 26.56
C ASP A 48 -7.56 -21.60 26.88
N THR A 49 -8.55 -20.76 26.55
CA THR A 49 -9.97 -21.01 26.83
C THR A 49 -10.69 -21.72 25.67
N ASP A 50 -11.87 -22.29 25.95
CA ASP A 50 -12.72 -22.87 24.90
C ASP A 50 -13.16 -21.80 23.90
N GLU A 51 -13.56 -20.61 24.37
CA GLU A 51 -13.95 -19.49 23.53
C GLU A 51 -12.79 -19.00 22.67
N GLY A 52 -11.56 -18.99 23.19
CA GLY A 52 -10.36 -18.67 22.41
C GLY A 52 -10.11 -19.68 21.29
N ARG A 53 -10.24 -20.98 21.58
CA ARG A 53 -10.15 -22.04 20.55
C ARG A 53 -11.26 -21.93 19.50
N LEU A 54 -12.48 -21.58 19.90
CA LEU A 54 -13.60 -21.36 18.98
C LEU A 54 -13.40 -20.13 18.11
N ALA A 55 -12.95 -19.02 18.69
CA ALA A 55 -12.62 -17.80 17.95
C ALA A 55 -11.53 -18.08 16.90
N LEU A 56 -10.57 -18.92 17.25
CA LEU A 56 -9.49 -19.30 16.37
C LEU A 56 -9.98 -20.13 15.17
N GLN A 57 -10.80 -21.14 15.45
CA GLN A 57 -11.44 -21.95 14.42
C GLN A 57 -12.31 -21.10 13.48
N HIS A 58 -13.01 -20.12 14.03
CA HIS A 58 -13.83 -19.19 13.26
C HIS A 58 -12.97 -18.31 12.35
N ALA A 59 -11.90 -17.69 12.87
CA ALA A 59 -10.96 -16.91 12.06
C ALA A 59 -10.36 -17.75 10.92
N TRP A 60 -9.97 -18.99 11.20
CA TRP A 60 -9.44 -19.91 10.19
C TRP A 60 -10.47 -20.23 9.10
N LYS A 61 -11.72 -20.46 9.49
CA LYS A 61 -12.82 -20.71 8.55
C LYS A 61 -13.03 -19.51 7.63
N LEU A 62 -13.00 -18.29 8.16
CA LEU A 62 -13.12 -17.08 7.35
C LEU A 62 -11.97 -16.96 6.33
N LEU A 63 -10.73 -17.17 6.77
CA LEU A 63 -9.53 -17.10 5.92
C LEU A 63 -9.51 -18.16 4.81
N SER A 64 -10.00 -19.37 5.09
CA SER A 64 -9.98 -20.50 4.17
C SER A 64 -11.25 -20.65 3.32
N SER A 65 -12.30 -19.88 3.60
CA SER A 65 -13.65 -20.00 3.01
C SER A 65 -13.70 -20.02 1.47
N HIS A 66 -12.74 -19.37 0.81
CA HIS A 66 -12.66 -19.24 -0.64
C HIS A 66 -11.61 -20.17 -1.28
N SER A 67 -10.97 -21.03 -0.48
CA SER A 67 -9.94 -21.96 -0.92
C SER A 67 -10.48 -23.39 -1.02
N GLU A 68 -9.81 -24.26 -1.80
CA GLU A 68 -10.12 -25.70 -1.84
C GLU A 68 -10.03 -26.38 -0.46
N LEU A 69 -9.32 -25.77 0.50
CA LEU A 69 -9.25 -26.21 1.88
C LEU A 69 -10.60 -26.08 2.61
N ALA A 70 -11.56 -25.31 2.10
CA ALA A 70 -12.91 -25.20 2.66
C ALA A 70 -13.78 -26.47 2.48
N ASN A 71 -13.48 -27.29 1.47
CA ASN A 71 -14.32 -28.43 1.06
C ASN A 71 -13.89 -29.78 1.64
N ASN A 72 -12.68 -29.87 2.16
CA ASN A 72 -12.24 -31.03 2.90
C ASN A 72 -12.57 -30.77 4.37
N ASN A 73 -13.23 -31.73 5.05
CA ASN A 73 -13.16 -31.83 6.50
C ASN A 73 -11.68 -32.04 6.86
N LEU A 74 -10.92 -30.97 6.79
CA LEU A 74 -9.52 -31.00 7.11
C LEU A 74 -9.47 -31.40 8.58
N PRO A 75 -8.67 -32.42 8.96
CA PRO A 75 -8.16 -32.40 10.32
C PRO A 75 -7.56 -31.00 10.53
N PRO A 76 -7.59 -30.40 11.73
CA PRO A 76 -6.94 -29.12 11.96
C PRO A 76 -5.50 -29.25 11.46
N LEU A 77 -5.25 -28.81 10.22
CA LEU A 77 -3.99 -28.97 9.53
C LEU A 77 -3.11 -28.07 10.35
N SER A 78 -2.27 -28.71 11.17
CA SER A 78 -1.34 -28.15 12.13
C SER A 78 -1.39 -26.64 12.07
N PHE A 79 -2.32 -26.04 12.83
CA PHE A 79 -2.35 -24.59 13.05
C PHE A 79 -0.89 -24.17 13.14
N PRO A 80 -0.41 -23.17 12.36
CA PRO A 80 1.03 -22.89 12.31
C PRO A 80 1.55 -22.92 13.74
N HIS A 81 2.54 -23.76 14.01
CA HIS A 81 2.99 -24.04 15.39
C HIS A 81 3.28 -22.74 16.16
N ASN A 82 3.53 -21.65 15.42
CA ASN A 82 3.60 -20.28 15.89
C ASN A 82 2.41 -19.43 15.39
N ILE A 83 1.23 -19.62 15.99
CA ILE A 83 0.03 -18.79 15.75
C ILE A 83 0.30 -17.29 15.93
N ASN A 84 1.20 -16.94 16.85
CA ASN A 84 1.55 -15.56 17.14
C ASN A 84 2.19 -14.85 15.94
N SER A 85 2.94 -15.58 15.10
CA SER A 85 3.49 -15.03 13.83
C SER A 85 2.39 -14.73 12.80
N PHE A 86 1.30 -15.49 12.83
CA PHE A 86 0.16 -15.26 11.96
C PHE A 86 -0.69 -14.09 12.48
N ILE A 87 -0.91 -14.02 13.79
CA ILE A 87 -1.62 -12.91 14.46
C ILE A 87 -0.86 -11.61 14.24
N SER A 88 0.47 -11.59 14.36
CA SER A 88 1.27 -10.36 14.19
C SER A 88 1.20 -9.77 12.79
N LEU A 89 0.96 -10.58 11.76
CA LEU A 89 0.75 -10.11 10.39
C LEU A 89 -0.60 -9.40 10.19
N ILE A 90 -1.64 -9.84 10.89
CA ILE A 90 -3.00 -9.30 10.76
C ILE A 90 -3.21 -8.14 11.75
N ASN A 91 -2.73 -8.33 12.97
CA ASN A 91 -2.77 -7.40 14.08
C ASN A 91 -1.33 -7.16 14.56
N PRO A 92 -0.52 -6.36 13.84
CA PRO A 92 0.78 -5.94 14.37
C PRO A 92 0.51 -5.08 15.61
N SER A 93 0.58 -5.69 16.79
CA SER A 93 0.37 -5.02 18.07
C SER A 93 1.59 -4.16 18.37
N THR A 94 1.37 -2.98 18.97
CA THR A 94 2.45 -2.07 19.39
C THR A 94 3.29 -2.62 20.55
N HIS A 95 2.93 -3.78 21.10
CA HIS A 95 3.47 -4.34 22.34
C HIS A 95 4.40 -5.55 22.14
N THR A 96 4.55 -6.08 20.94
CA THR A 96 5.59 -7.08 20.61
C THR A 96 6.66 -6.44 19.74
N SER A 97 7.57 -5.71 20.39
CA SER A 97 8.78 -5.11 19.81
C SER A 97 9.88 -6.15 19.52
N GLU A 98 9.53 -7.41 19.35
CA GLU A 98 10.46 -8.43 18.91
C GLU A 98 10.19 -8.70 17.44
N ASN A 99 11.21 -8.51 16.61
CA ASN A 99 11.28 -8.95 15.22
C ASN A 99 11.03 -10.47 15.16
N LEU A 100 9.78 -10.91 15.28
CA LEU A 100 9.40 -12.27 14.90
C LEU A 100 9.51 -12.31 13.38
N GLU A 101 10.67 -12.74 12.89
CA GLU A 101 10.79 -13.22 11.52
C GLU A 101 9.70 -14.28 11.30
N ILE A 102 8.83 -14.01 10.33
CA ILE A 102 7.70 -14.88 10.03
C ILE A 102 8.26 -16.17 9.44
N SER A 103 7.96 -17.30 10.07
CA SER A 103 8.55 -18.58 9.65
C SER A 103 8.17 -18.94 8.19
N ALA A 104 9.06 -19.65 7.50
CA ALA A 104 8.83 -20.08 6.12
C ALA A 104 7.58 -20.97 6.00
N GLU A 105 7.27 -21.75 7.04
CA GLU A 105 6.05 -22.57 7.13
C GLU A 105 4.80 -21.70 7.19
N THR A 106 4.83 -20.62 7.98
CA THR A 106 3.71 -19.67 8.09
C THR A 106 3.44 -18.97 6.76
N LEU A 107 4.50 -18.51 6.08
CA LEU A 107 4.38 -17.91 4.76
C LEU A 107 3.81 -18.91 3.73
N SER A 108 4.29 -20.15 3.74
CA SER A 108 3.81 -21.19 2.83
C SER A 108 2.33 -21.55 3.09
N CYS A 109 1.90 -21.51 4.35
CA CYS A 109 0.51 -21.69 4.74
C CYS A 109 -0.39 -20.56 4.18
N ILE A 110 0.06 -19.30 4.31
CA ILE A 110 -0.65 -18.14 3.75
C ILE A 110 -0.75 -18.27 2.21
N GLU A 111 0.35 -18.60 1.54
CA GLU A 111 0.39 -18.82 0.09
C GLU A 111 -0.59 -19.92 -0.36
N GLN A 112 -0.79 -20.98 0.45
CA GLN A 112 -1.75 -22.04 0.15
C GLN A 112 -3.21 -21.59 0.28
N ILE A 113 -3.58 -20.90 1.36
CA ILE A 113 -4.95 -20.40 1.54
C ILE A 113 -5.28 -19.29 0.54
N SER A 114 -4.28 -18.48 0.13
CA SER A 114 -4.43 -17.36 -0.79
C SER A 114 -4.26 -17.74 -2.27
N LYS A 115 -4.01 -19.03 -2.60
CA LYS A 115 -3.72 -19.48 -3.97
C LYS A 115 -4.79 -19.12 -5.01
N HIS A 116 -6.02 -18.92 -4.56
CA HIS A 116 -7.18 -18.61 -5.39
C HIS A 116 -7.30 -17.10 -5.72
N LEU A 117 -6.44 -16.25 -5.14
CA LEU A 117 -6.51 -14.81 -5.36
C LEU A 117 -6.26 -14.45 -6.85
N PRO A 118 -7.11 -13.63 -7.48
CA PRO A 118 -7.03 -13.27 -8.89
C PRO A 118 -5.69 -12.76 -9.41
N ASN A 119 -4.88 -12.07 -8.60
CA ASN A 119 -3.58 -11.55 -9.04
C ASN A 119 -2.60 -12.65 -9.49
N ARG A 120 -2.81 -13.90 -9.05
CA ARG A 120 -1.99 -15.05 -9.43
C ARG A 120 -2.06 -15.40 -10.93
N LYS A 121 -3.06 -14.88 -11.65
CA LYS A 121 -3.23 -15.10 -13.11
C LYS A 121 -2.23 -14.32 -13.96
N TYR A 122 -1.68 -13.21 -13.44
CA TYR A 122 -0.78 -12.34 -14.17
C TYR A 122 0.59 -12.99 -14.33
N LYS A 123 1.20 -12.91 -15.52
CA LYS A 123 2.56 -13.44 -15.75
C LYS A 123 3.60 -12.85 -14.80
N GLY A 124 3.42 -11.58 -14.41
CA GLY A 124 4.28 -10.89 -13.46
C GLY A 124 4.31 -11.52 -12.06
N TYR A 125 3.33 -12.35 -11.70
CA TYR A 125 3.30 -13.04 -10.40
C TYR A 125 4.51 -13.98 -10.19
N SER A 126 5.06 -14.54 -11.28
CA SER A 126 6.25 -15.40 -11.20
C SER A 126 7.57 -14.66 -11.45
N ALA A 127 7.54 -13.35 -11.72
CA ALA A 127 8.74 -12.60 -12.10
C ALA A 127 9.79 -12.61 -10.99
N LYS A 128 11.06 -12.83 -11.31
CA LYS A 128 12.16 -12.88 -10.34
C LYS A 128 13.02 -11.63 -10.35
N THR A 129 13.01 -10.90 -11.46
CA THR A 129 13.83 -9.70 -11.67
C THR A 129 12.97 -8.56 -12.20
N ILE A 130 13.49 -7.34 -12.07
CA ILE A 130 12.80 -6.17 -12.61
C ILE A 130 12.86 -6.13 -14.15
N GLU A 131 13.86 -6.77 -14.75
CA GLU A 131 14.00 -6.93 -16.21
C GLU A 131 12.87 -7.78 -16.78
N GLU A 132 12.49 -8.87 -16.09
CA GLU A 132 11.33 -9.68 -16.46
C GLU A 132 10.04 -8.85 -16.40
N VAL A 133 9.88 -8.01 -15.37
CA VAL A 133 8.72 -7.11 -15.24
C VAL A 133 8.68 -6.07 -16.37
N LEU A 134 9.82 -5.44 -16.69
CA LEU A 134 9.90 -4.41 -17.73
C LEU A 134 9.52 -4.95 -19.11
N ALA A 135 9.82 -6.23 -19.37
CA ALA A 135 9.47 -6.92 -20.61
C ALA A 135 7.97 -7.27 -20.74
N LEU A 136 7.20 -7.27 -19.64
CA LEU A 136 5.77 -7.56 -19.68
C LEU A 136 4.94 -6.37 -20.16
N PRO A 137 3.82 -6.59 -20.87
CA PRO A 137 2.82 -5.54 -21.07
C PRO A 137 2.19 -5.15 -19.72
N SER A 138 1.67 -3.93 -19.60
CA SER A 138 1.24 -3.39 -18.30
C SER A 138 0.11 -4.19 -17.66
N GLU A 139 -0.71 -4.86 -18.44
CA GLU A 139 -1.89 -5.63 -18.03
C GLU A 139 -1.51 -7.00 -17.45
N GLU A 140 -0.29 -7.46 -17.70
CA GLU A 140 0.27 -8.74 -17.23
C GLU A 140 1.16 -8.59 -15.99
N ILE A 141 1.27 -7.37 -15.45
CA ILE A 141 2.07 -7.07 -14.27
C ILE A 141 1.28 -7.43 -13.01
N ASP A 142 1.85 -8.25 -12.13
CA ASP A 142 1.49 -8.24 -10.71
C ASP A 142 2.18 -7.03 -10.06
N LEU A 143 1.40 -6.00 -9.72
CA LEU A 143 1.92 -4.73 -9.24
C LEU A 143 2.68 -4.89 -7.93
N SER A 144 2.14 -5.69 -6.99
CA SER A 144 2.78 -5.90 -5.69
C SER A 144 4.16 -6.53 -5.83
N ARG A 145 4.28 -7.51 -6.73
CA ARG A 145 5.55 -8.16 -7.03
C ARG A 145 6.54 -7.22 -7.71
N ALA A 146 6.08 -6.51 -8.73
CA ALA A 146 6.91 -5.58 -9.49
C ALA A 146 7.49 -4.45 -8.62
N ILE A 147 6.65 -3.87 -7.75
CA ILE A 147 7.04 -2.79 -6.84
C ILE A 147 8.05 -3.28 -5.79
N LEU A 148 7.84 -4.46 -5.22
CA LEU A 148 8.79 -5.01 -4.26
C LEU A 148 10.12 -5.36 -4.91
N LEU A 149 10.12 -5.87 -6.15
CA LEU A 149 11.35 -6.11 -6.91
C LEU A 149 12.11 -4.82 -7.25
N SER A 150 11.41 -3.70 -7.43
CA SER A 150 12.06 -2.41 -7.71
C SER A 150 12.57 -1.70 -6.46
N GLN A 151 12.03 -2.03 -5.27
CA GLN A 151 12.31 -1.33 -4.01
C GLN A 151 13.24 -2.11 -3.07
N LEU A 152 13.29 -3.44 -3.19
CA LEU A 152 14.10 -4.30 -2.32
C LEU A 152 15.38 -4.76 -3.03
N PRO A 153 16.50 -4.89 -2.30
CA PRO A 153 17.73 -5.44 -2.86
C PRO A 153 17.59 -6.94 -3.14
N GLN A 154 18.42 -7.48 -4.03
CA GLN A 154 18.43 -8.90 -4.39
C GLN A 154 19.30 -9.72 -3.42
N THR A 155 18.85 -9.84 -2.17
CA THR A 155 19.51 -10.64 -1.11
C THR A 155 18.57 -11.69 -0.54
N PRO A 156 19.07 -12.80 0.04
CA PRO A 156 18.20 -13.81 0.66
C PRO A 156 17.25 -13.24 1.73
N GLU A 157 17.73 -12.31 2.55
CA GLU A 157 16.90 -11.65 3.57
C GLU A 157 15.81 -10.77 2.96
N ALA A 158 16.13 -10.03 1.89
CA ALA A 158 15.15 -9.23 1.17
C ALA A 158 14.11 -10.09 0.43
N CYS A 159 14.51 -11.25 -0.11
CA CYS A 159 13.58 -12.23 -0.67
C CYS A 159 12.60 -12.75 0.39
N HIS A 160 13.08 -13.00 1.61
CA HIS A 160 12.21 -13.38 2.73
C HIS A 160 11.24 -12.25 3.10
N LYS A 161 11.73 -11.01 3.27
CA LYS A 161 10.88 -9.83 3.53
C LYS A 161 9.85 -9.59 2.44
N MET A 162 10.23 -9.75 1.17
CA MET A 162 9.32 -9.66 0.04
C MET A 162 8.17 -10.66 0.17
N ARG A 163 8.46 -11.93 0.50
CA ARG A 163 7.41 -12.93 0.75
C ARG A 163 6.50 -12.53 1.90
N SER A 164 7.05 -11.97 2.98
CA SER A 164 6.27 -11.46 4.10
C SER A 164 5.32 -10.33 3.70
N TYR A 165 5.77 -9.32 2.94
CA TYR A 165 4.87 -8.27 2.47
C TYR A 165 3.78 -8.78 1.51
N LEU A 166 4.11 -9.73 0.63
CA LEU A 166 3.11 -10.36 -0.25
C LEU A 166 2.07 -11.13 0.55
N ALA A 167 2.49 -11.86 1.59
CA ALA A 167 1.62 -12.56 2.51
C ALA A 167 0.72 -11.58 3.31
N THR A 168 1.25 -10.44 3.77
CA THR A 168 0.45 -9.37 4.39
C THR A 168 -0.66 -8.89 3.46
N LEU A 169 -0.33 -8.59 2.19
CA LEU A 169 -1.31 -8.14 1.20
C LEU A 169 -2.38 -9.21 0.90
N ASP A 170 -1.98 -10.48 0.87
CA ASP A 170 -2.93 -11.59 0.70
C ASP A 170 -3.89 -11.69 1.89
N LEU A 171 -3.38 -11.60 3.12
CA LEU A 171 -4.21 -11.63 4.33
C LEU A 171 -5.16 -10.43 4.39
N MET A 172 -4.72 -9.24 3.97
CA MET A 172 -5.59 -8.08 3.81
C MET A 172 -6.70 -8.35 2.78
N ALA A 173 -6.39 -8.96 1.64
CA ALA A 173 -7.39 -9.32 0.63
C ALA A 173 -8.39 -10.37 1.15
N LEU A 174 -7.92 -11.40 1.87
CA LEU A 174 -8.80 -12.40 2.49
C LEU A 174 -9.72 -11.78 3.54
N GLN A 175 -9.24 -10.80 4.31
CA GLN A 175 -10.08 -10.03 5.24
C GLN A 175 -11.18 -9.24 4.55
N ILE A 176 -10.89 -8.66 3.38
CA ILE A 176 -11.91 -7.99 2.56
C ILE A 176 -12.92 -9.02 2.05
N LEU A 177 -12.46 -10.14 1.49
CA LEU A 177 -13.32 -11.19 0.94
C LEU A 177 -14.24 -11.83 1.99
N ALA A 178 -13.77 -11.99 3.23
CA ALA A 178 -14.58 -12.55 4.33
C ALA A 178 -15.85 -11.73 4.66
N ARG A 179 -15.91 -10.46 4.23
CA ARG A 179 -17.04 -9.54 4.43
C ARG A 179 -17.93 -9.39 3.21
N LEU A 180 -17.50 -9.94 2.08
CA LEU A 180 -18.18 -9.76 0.81
C LEU A 180 -19.10 -10.96 0.52
N PRO A 181 -20.25 -10.75 -0.12
CA PRO A 181 -20.98 -11.84 -0.73
C PRO A 181 -20.14 -12.46 -1.85
N LYS A 182 -20.42 -13.73 -2.18
CA LYS A 182 -19.67 -14.48 -3.21
C LYS A 182 -19.58 -13.73 -4.56
N GLU A 183 -20.67 -13.08 -4.96
CA GLU A 183 -20.78 -12.29 -6.19
C GLU A 183 -20.88 -10.79 -5.87
N ALA A 184 -19.85 -10.25 -5.19
CA ALA A 184 -19.82 -8.84 -4.82
C ALA A 184 -19.63 -7.91 -6.02
N SER A 185 -20.45 -6.86 -6.05
CA SER A 185 -20.31 -5.74 -7.00
C SER A 185 -19.02 -4.95 -6.78
N ALA A 186 -18.60 -4.19 -7.80
CA ALA A 186 -17.46 -3.28 -7.68
C ALA A 186 -17.64 -2.27 -6.53
N ASP A 187 -18.87 -1.80 -6.30
CA ASP A 187 -19.21 -0.87 -5.22
C ASP A 187 -18.97 -1.48 -3.84
N GLU A 188 -19.41 -2.72 -3.63
CA GLU A 188 -19.21 -3.46 -2.38
C GLU A 188 -17.72 -3.71 -2.14
N LYS A 189 -16.97 -4.11 -3.18
CA LYS A 189 -15.51 -4.27 -3.10
C LYS A 189 -14.81 -2.96 -2.70
N VAL A 190 -15.19 -1.83 -3.31
CA VAL A 190 -14.65 -0.49 -2.94
C VAL A 190 -14.98 -0.13 -1.50
N ARG A 191 -16.22 -0.34 -1.05
CA ARG A 191 -16.62 -0.06 0.34
C ARG A 191 -15.86 -0.92 1.35
N ALA A 192 -15.75 -2.22 1.11
CA ALA A 192 -15.04 -3.13 2.00
C ALA A 192 -13.52 -2.84 2.03
N LEU A 193 -12.93 -2.53 0.87
CA LEU A 193 -11.53 -2.10 0.77
C LEU A 193 -11.28 -0.82 1.57
N ASN A 194 -12.11 0.20 1.40
CA ASN A 194 -11.97 1.46 2.14
C ASN A 194 -12.15 1.25 3.66
N SER A 195 -13.13 0.42 4.06
CA SER A 195 -13.35 0.06 5.47
C SER A 195 -12.08 -0.52 6.10
N LEU A 196 -11.51 -1.55 5.47
CA LEU A 196 -10.32 -2.20 6.00
C LEU A 196 -9.13 -1.24 6.07
N ILE A 197 -8.80 -0.57 4.95
CA ILE A 197 -7.60 0.26 4.86
C ILE A 197 -7.69 1.47 5.78
N PHE A 198 -8.77 2.24 5.73
CA PHE A 198 -8.82 3.56 6.36
C PHE A 198 -9.41 3.58 7.77
N TYR A 199 -10.36 2.69 8.06
CA TYR A 199 -11.09 2.72 9.33
C TYR A 199 -10.57 1.66 10.30
N GLU A 200 -10.29 0.45 9.82
CA GLU A 200 -9.84 -0.64 10.69
C GLU A 200 -8.31 -0.62 10.87
N MET A 201 -7.58 -0.57 9.77
CA MET A 201 -6.11 -0.54 9.82
C MET A 201 -5.57 0.88 10.05
N GLY A 202 -6.31 1.91 9.65
CA GLY A 202 -5.96 3.30 9.95
C GLY A 202 -4.83 3.88 9.10
N PHE A 203 -4.68 3.39 7.86
CA PHE A 203 -3.73 3.96 6.90
C PHE A 203 -4.05 5.44 6.66
N ARG A 204 -3.04 6.30 6.69
CA ARG A 204 -3.22 7.76 6.58
C ARG A 204 -2.00 8.48 6.05
N PHE A 205 -2.21 9.72 5.62
CA PHE A 205 -1.12 10.61 5.24
C PHE A 205 -0.24 10.95 6.46
N PRO A 206 1.11 10.96 6.34
CA PRO A 206 2.00 11.39 7.42
C PRO A 206 1.85 12.88 7.72
N LEU A 207 1.89 13.28 9.00
CA LEU A 207 1.85 14.69 9.38
C LEU A 207 3.07 15.45 8.81
N HIS A 208 2.80 16.52 8.06
CA HIS A 208 3.81 17.20 7.23
C HIS A 208 5.01 17.73 8.03
N SER A 209 4.78 18.23 9.25
CA SER A 209 5.83 18.84 10.10
C SER A 209 6.83 17.84 10.69
N ALA A 210 6.49 16.55 10.76
CA ALA A 210 7.33 15.56 11.43
C ALA A 210 8.29 14.82 10.48
N TYR A 211 8.08 14.89 9.15
CA TYR A 211 8.73 14.02 8.17
C TYR A 211 9.17 14.71 6.89
N SER A 212 9.25 16.05 6.87
CA SER A 212 9.53 16.85 5.65
C SER A 212 10.74 16.36 4.85
N ASN A 213 11.78 15.84 5.52
CA ASN A 213 13.05 15.47 4.90
C ASN A 213 13.13 14.01 4.43
N GLN A 214 12.12 13.19 4.73
CA GLN A 214 12.05 11.76 4.38
C GLN A 214 10.66 11.38 3.85
N ILE A 215 9.93 12.35 3.30
CA ILE A 215 8.55 12.18 2.86
C ILE A 215 8.44 11.18 1.69
N ASP A 216 9.49 11.07 0.88
CA ASP A 216 9.65 10.08 -0.19
C ASP A 216 9.63 8.65 0.33
N HIS A 217 10.14 8.40 1.53
CA HIS A 217 10.13 7.06 2.14
C HIS A 217 8.71 6.50 2.21
N PHE A 218 7.72 7.34 2.51
CA PHE A 218 6.29 6.99 2.57
C PHE A 218 5.63 6.81 1.20
N THR A 219 6.40 6.89 0.11
CA THR A 219 5.98 6.47 -1.24
C THR A 219 6.16 4.96 -1.43
N PHE A 220 7.12 4.35 -0.74
CA PHE A 220 7.47 2.94 -0.93
C PHE A 220 6.54 2.00 -0.16
N LEU A 221 6.15 0.90 -0.82
CA LEU A 221 5.14 -0.02 -0.29
C LEU A 221 5.56 -0.68 1.04
N PRO A 222 6.83 -1.12 1.23
CA PRO A 222 7.32 -1.59 2.53
C PRO A 222 7.06 -0.61 3.67
N ALA A 223 7.46 0.65 3.49
CA ALA A 223 7.30 1.70 4.48
C ALA A 223 5.82 1.98 4.80
N VAL A 224 4.96 1.95 3.77
CA VAL A 224 3.52 2.13 3.93
C VAL A 224 2.93 0.99 4.76
N LEU A 225 3.26 -0.27 4.44
CA LEU A 225 2.75 -1.45 5.16
C LEU A 225 3.19 -1.47 6.62
N GLU A 226 4.45 -1.12 6.91
CA GLU A 226 5.02 -1.14 8.26
C GLU A 226 4.49 -0.01 9.14
N SER A 227 4.47 1.21 8.60
CA SER A 227 4.14 2.41 9.39
C SER A 227 2.65 2.75 9.38
N ARG A 228 1.88 2.16 8.45
CA ARG A 228 0.52 2.56 8.07
C ARG A 228 0.42 4.05 7.72
N LYS A 229 1.53 4.65 7.29
CA LYS A 229 1.60 6.01 6.80
C LYS A 229 2.06 6.00 5.35
N GLY A 230 1.40 6.76 4.49
CA GLY A 230 1.76 6.85 3.08
C GLY A 230 1.41 8.19 2.48
N VAL A 231 2.23 8.69 1.57
CA VAL A 231 1.81 9.81 0.70
C VAL A 231 0.75 9.32 -0.31
N CYS A 232 0.14 10.23 -1.08
CA CYS A 232 -0.89 9.90 -2.07
C CYS A 232 -0.51 8.70 -2.95
N LEU A 233 0.73 8.65 -3.46
CA LEU A 233 1.22 7.54 -4.26
C LEU A 233 1.37 6.23 -3.49
N GLY A 234 1.91 6.28 -2.26
CA GLY A 234 2.13 5.08 -1.45
C GLY A 234 0.83 4.38 -1.05
N VAL A 235 -0.18 5.15 -0.61
CA VAL A 235 -1.49 4.58 -0.24
C VAL A 235 -2.27 4.16 -1.50
N SER A 236 -2.19 4.91 -2.59
CA SER A 236 -2.79 4.51 -3.87
C SER A 236 -2.20 3.21 -4.41
N THR A 237 -0.89 3.03 -4.27
CA THR A 237 -0.19 1.78 -4.59
C THR A 237 -0.73 0.61 -3.77
N LEU A 238 -0.90 0.78 -2.46
CA LEU A 238 -1.49 -0.25 -1.60
C LEU A 238 -2.90 -0.65 -2.07
N VAL A 239 -3.74 0.35 -2.38
CA VAL A 239 -5.10 0.14 -2.90
C VAL A 239 -5.07 -0.67 -4.21
N LEU A 240 -4.19 -0.32 -5.16
CA LEU A 240 -4.06 -1.04 -6.43
C LEU A 240 -3.59 -2.50 -6.25
N CYS A 241 -2.63 -2.73 -5.35
CA CYS A 241 -2.14 -4.08 -5.01
C CYS A 241 -3.25 -4.98 -4.47
N LEU A 242 -4.16 -4.41 -3.66
CA LEU A 242 -5.34 -5.12 -3.15
C LEU A 242 -6.41 -5.27 -4.22
N ALA A 243 -6.63 -4.26 -5.07
CA ALA A 243 -7.59 -4.32 -6.15
C ALA A 243 -7.31 -5.47 -7.14
N GLN A 244 -6.04 -5.72 -7.48
CA GLN A 244 -5.64 -6.88 -8.27
C GLN A 244 -5.97 -8.22 -7.58
N ARG A 245 -5.87 -8.29 -6.25
CA ARG A 245 -6.25 -9.47 -5.45
C ARG A 245 -7.76 -9.64 -5.30
N LEU A 246 -8.55 -8.60 -5.58
CA LEU A 246 -10.00 -8.62 -5.46
C LEU A 246 -10.71 -8.71 -6.82
N ASP A 247 -9.95 -8.79 -7.92
CA ASP A 247 -10.47 -8.64 -9.29
C ASP A 247 -11.33 -7.38 -9.42
N LEU A 248 -10.81 -6.27 -8.90
CA LEU A 248 -11.43 -4.96 -8.96
C LEU A 248 -10.62 -4.10 -9.94
N PRO A 249 -11.11 -3.86 -11.17
CA PRO A 249 -10.42 -2.99 -12.11
C PRO A 249 -10.51 -1.54 -11.62
N LEU A 250 -9.34 -0.90 -11.50
CA LEU A 250 -9.22 0.49 -11.08
C LEU A 250 -8.37 1.27 -12.08
N GLU A 251 -8.80 2.48 -12.39
CA GLU A 251 -8.06 3.46 -13.17
C GLU A 251 -7.17 4.29 -12.24
N ILE A 252 -6.00 4.67 -12.75
CA ILE A 252 -5.00 5.45 -12.02
C ILE A 252 -5.00 6.86 -12.59
N ILE A 253 -5.41 7.86 -11.81
CA ILE A 253 -5.57 9.22 -12.30
C ILE A 253 -4.52 10.14 -11.66
N THR A 254 -3.77 10.87 -12.48
CA THR A 254 -2.74 11.80 -12.01
C THR A 254 -3.00 13.23 -12.48
N PRO A 255 -3.62 14.07 -11.63
CA PRO A 255 -3.49 15.52 -11.71
C PRO A 255 -2.04 15.98 -11.45
N PRO A 256 -1.66 17.23 -11.77
CA PRO A 256 -0.35 17.76 -11.39
C PRO A 256 -0.13 17.64 -9.88
N GLY A 257 0.97 16.99 -9.47
CA GLY A 257 1.36 16.86 -8.07
C GLY A 257 0.50 15.91 -7.22
N HIS A 258 -0.44 15.17 -7.82
CA HIS A 258 -1.36 14.30 -7.07
C HIS A 258 -1.68 13.00 -7.81
N ILE A 259 -2.18 12.01 -7.08
CA ILE A 259 -2.65 10.74 -7.62
C ILE A 259 -3.84 10.27 -6.81
N TYR A 260 -4.88 9.79 -7.50
CA TYR A 260 -6.00 9.10 -6.91
C TYR A 260 -6.43 7.93 -7.78
N ILE A 261 -7.27 7.07 -7.21
CA ILE A 261 -7.74 5.85 -7.88
C ILE A 261 -9.21 5.99 -8.22
N ARG A 262 -9.66 5.44 -9.35
CA ARG A 262 -11.05 5.50 -9.79
C ARG A 262 -11.58 4.11 -10.10
N ALA A 263 -12.74 3.77 -9.55
CA ALA A 263 -13.50 2.59 -9.94
C ALA A 263 -14.61 2.98 -10.93
N GLN A 264 -14.93 2.09 -11.85
CA GLN A 264 -16.15 2.17 -12.66
C GLN A 264 -17.25 1.36 -11.98
N VAL A 265 -18.31 2.02 -11.53
CA VAL A 265 -19.43 1.41 -10.79
C VAL A 265 -20.72 1.71 -11.54
N ASN A 266 -21.35 0.68 -12.09
CA ASN A 266 -22.63 0.79 -12.83
C ASN A 266 -22.62 1.88 -13.93
N GLY A 267 -21.49 2.02 -14.64
CA GLY A 267 -21.30 3.04 -15.67
C GLY A 267 -21.04 4.46 -15.15
N THR A 268 -20.80 4.61 -13.84
CA THR A 268 -20.44 5.89 -13.21
C THR A 268 -19.05 5.84 -12.59
N GLU A 269 -18.38 6.98 -12.61
CA GLU A 269 -17.05 7.13 -12.03
C GLU A 269 -17.14 7.24 -10.51
N ARG A 270 -16.42 6.37 -9.80
CA ARG A 270 -16.24 6.46 -8.35
C ARG A 270 -14.76 6.65 -8.02
N ASN A 271 -14.37 7.91 -7.88
CA ASN A 271 -13.05 8.29 -7.37
C ASN A 271 -12.88 7.89 -5.90
N ILE A 272 -11.66 7.50 -5.55
CA ILE A 272 -11.21 7.03 -4.24
C ILE A 272 -10.00 7.89 -3.87
N GLU A 273 -10.24 8.94 -3.08
CA GLU A 273 -9.20 9.85 -2.67
C GLU A 273 -8.43 9.30 -1.47
N THR A 274 -7.28 8.68 -1.72
CA THR A 274 -6.54 7.89 -0.72
C THR A 274 -5.93 8.73 0.39
N THR A 275 -5.75 10.04 0.15
CA THR A 275 -5.34 11.00 1.19
C THR A 275 -6.50 11.49 2.06
N LEU A 276 -7.74 11.29 1.60
CA LEU A 276 -8.98 11.66 2.30
C LEU A 276 -9.84 10.44 2.60
N ARG A 277 -9.21 9.34 3.04
CA ARG A 277 -9.87 8.11 3.52
C ARG A 277 -10.83 7.48 2.50
N GLY A 278 -10.51 7.61 1.21
CA GLY A 278 -11.28 7.02 0.12
C GLY A 278 -12.58 7.74 -0.21
N VAL A 279 -12.71 9.01 0.20
CA VAL A 279 -13.84 9.88 -0.17
C VAL A 279 -13.89 10.07 -1.68
N HIS A 280 -15.11 10.15 -2.22
CA HIS A 280 -15.35 10.50 -3.61
C HIS A 280 -15.27 12.01 -3.81
N ILE A 281 -14.38 12.45 -4.69
CA ILE A 281 -14.26 13.83 -5.16
C ILE A 281 -14.41 13.81 -6.68
N HIS A 282 -15.23 14.70 -7.24
CA HIS A 282 -15.43 14.76 -8.69
C HIS A 282 -14.14 15.16 -9.42
N SER A 283 -13.94 14.62 -10.62
CA SER A 283 -12.70 14.84 -11.37
C SER A 283 -12.50 16.26 -11.86
N ASP A 284 -13.59 17.01 -12.02
CA ASP A 284 -13.57 18.41 -12.42
C ASP A 284 -12.89 19.30 -11.38
N GLU A 285 -12.86 18.89 -10.11
CA GLU A 285 -12.13 19.57 -9.02
C GLU A 285 -10.62 19.62 -9.23
N TYR A 286 -10.09 18.75 -10.11
CA TYR A 286 -8.67 18.68 -10.45
C TYR A 286 -8.34 19.34 -11.79
N LEU A 287 -9.34 19.93 -12.46
CA LEU A 287 -9.15 20.72 -13.67
C LEU A 287 -8.97 22.20 -13.32
N GLY A 288 -8.34 22.97 -14.20
CA GLY A 288 -8.11 24.38 -13.94
C GLY A 288 -7.32 25.08 -15.04
N ILE A 289 -6.84 26.29 -14.74
CA ILE A 289 -6.16 27.20 -15.69
C ILE A 289 -4.93 26.56 -16.35
N ASN A 290 -4.29 25.60 -15.68
CA ASN A 290 -3.13 24.89 -16.22
C ASN A 290 -3.44 23.46 -16.68
N THR A 291 -4.61 22.91 -16.36
CA THR A 291 -4.94 21.48 -16.53
C THR A 291 -6.31 21.33 -17.17
N LYS A 292 -6.34 20.94 -18.44
CA LYS A 292 -7.59 20.72 -19.20
C LYS A 292 -8.06 19.27 -19.21
N LYS A 293 -7.17 18.33 -18.90
CA LYS A 293 -7.49 16.89 -18.89
C LYS A 293 -6.60 16.18 -17.87
N LEU A 294 -7.15 15.16 -17.24
CA LEU A 294 -6.42 14.29 -16.33
C LEU A 294 -5.78 13.12 -17.07
N HIS A 295 -4.57 12.77 -16.64
CA HIS A 295 -3.85 11.64 -17.20
C HIS A 295 -4.27 10.35 -16.52
N ILE A 296 -4.70 9.37 -17.32
CA ILE A 296 -4.87 7.98 -16.88
C ILE A 296 -3.53 7.27 -17.08
N ARG A 297 -2.95 6.74 -16.00
CA ARG A 297 -1.67 6.03 -15.99
C ARG A 297 -1.86 4.53 -16.07
N THR A 298 -0.84 3.84 -16.56
CA THR A 298 -0.71 2.39 -16.54
C THR A 298 -0.11 1.90 -15.22
N LEU A 299 -0.26 0.61 -14.92
CA LEU A 299 0.39 -0.02 -13.75
C LEU A 299 1.92 0.08 -13.84
N LYS A 300 2.47 -0.02 -15.05
CA LYS A 300 3.92 0.11 -15.26
C LYS A 300 4.40 1.50 -14.85
N GLU A 301 3.71 2.56 -15.25
CA GLU A 301 4.08 3.93 -14.89
C GLU A 301 4.04 4.19 -13.38
N VAL A 302 3.10 3.59 -12.64
CA VAL A 302 3.02 3.72 -11.17
C VAL A 302 4.30 3.25 -10.48
N ILE A 303 4.94 2.19 -10.99
CA ILE A 303 6.24 1.73 -10.48
C ILE A 303 7.29 2.83 -10.64
N GLY A 304 7.36 3.45 -11.82
CA GLY A 304 8.27 4.55 -12.10
C GLY A 304 7.99 5.80 -11.26
N MET A 305 6.72 6.10 -10.98
CA MET A 305 6.34 7.25 -10.16
C MET A 305 6.91 7.17 -8.74
N ALA A 306 7.13 5.97 -8.19
CA ALA A 306 7.73 5.84 -6.86
C ALA A 306 9.17 6.38 -6.84
N HIS A 307 9.95 6.04 -7.87
CA HIS A 307 11.29 6.56 -8.08
C HIS A 307 11.28 8.05 -8.44
N PHE A 308 10.28 8.52 -9.20
CA PHE A 308 10.08 9.93 -9.51
C PHE A 308 9.89 10.79 -8.25
N ASN A 309 9.05 10.35 -7.31
CA ASN A 309 8.84 11.06 -6.04
C ASN A 309 10.14 11.16 -5.24
N GLN A 310 10.90 10.08 -5.19
CA GLN A 310 12.21 10.03 -4.54
C GLN A 310 13.18 11.02 -5.18
N ALA A 311 13.26 11.00 -6.52
CA ALA A 311 14.06 11.92 -7.32
C ALA A 311 13.71 13.38 -7.05
N SER A 312 12.41 13.69 -6.91
CA SER A 312 11.92 15.02 -6.61
C SER A 312 12.37 15.52 -5.23
N VAL A 313 12.41 14.66 -4.22
CA VAL A 313 12.93 15.01 -2.89
C VAL A 313 14.43 15.29 -2.93
N TRP A 314 15.22 14.43 -3.59
CA TRP A 314 16.65 14.69 -3.75
C TRP A 314 16.94 15.95 -4.56
N LEU A 315 16.14 16.21 -5.60
CA LEU A 315 16.24 17.45 -6.37
C LEU A 315 15.99 18.66 -5.48
N ALA A 316 14.95 18.64 -4.64
CA ALA A 316 14.66 19.73 -3.71
C ALA A 316 15.76 19.93 -2.63
N GLN A 317 16.48 18.85 -2.28
CA GLN A 317 17.60 18.86 -1.34
C GLN A 317 18.95 19.24 -1.98
N SER A 318 18.98 19.58 -3.27
CA SER A 318 20.20 19.84 -4.03
C SER A 318 21.14 18.64 -4.18
N GLU A 319 20.62 17.43 -3.98
CA GLU A 319 21.33 16.15 -4.16
C GLU A 319 21.23 15.71 -5.63
N TRP A 320 21.78 16.53 -6.52
CA TRP A 320 21.55 16.47 -7.98
C TRP A 320 21.87 15.11 -8.61
N GLN A 321 22.98 14.49 -8.21
CA GLN A 321 23.39 13.19 -8.76
C GLN A 321 22.44 12.09 -8.30
N LYS A 322 22.01 12.09 -7.03
CA LYS A 322 21.02 11.12 -6.51
C LYS A 322 19.67 11.30 -7.22
N ALA A 323 19.24 12.53 -7.43
CA ALA A 323 18.04 12.83 -8.21
C ALA A 323 18.15 12.28 -9.63
N ALA A 324 19.29 12.48 -10.29
CA ALA A 324 19.52 12.00 -11.65
C ALA A 324 19.46 10.47 -11.73
N ASP A 325 20.09 9.76 -10.80
CA ASP A 325 20.05 8.29 -10.75
C ASP A 325 18.64 7.75 -10.48
N ALA A 326 17.89 8.42 -9.63
CA ALA A 326 16.50 8.06 -9.33
C ALA A 326 15.54 8.32 -10.49
N TYR A 327 15.68 9.46 -11.18
CA TYR A 327 14.90 9.70 -12.40
C TYR A 327 15.27 8.73 -13.52
N LYS A 328 16.53 8.31 -13.61
CA LYS A 328 16.95 7.26 -14.55
C LYS A 328 16.18 5.95 -14.29
N GLU A 329 16.05 5.54 -13.04
CA GLU A 329 15.22 4.38 -12.68
C GLU A 329 13.73 4.61 -12.98
N ALA A 330 13.19 5.79 -12.68
CA ALA A 330 11.81 6.14 -13.03
C ALA A 330 11.55 6.01 -14.54
N LEU A 331 12.50 6.47 -15.37
CA LEU A 331 12.39 6.48 -16.83
C LEU A 331 12.37 5.07 -17.43
N ARG A 332 12.91 4.05 -16.75
CA ARG A 332 12.79 2.64 -17.19
C ARG A 332 11.34 2.20 -17.34
N PHE A 333 10.46 2.75 -16.50
CA PHE A 333 9.02 2.46 -16.50
C PHE A 333 8.17 3.50 -17.23
N THR A 334 8.72 4.69 -17.43
CA THR A 334 8.02 5.86 -17.99
C THR A 334 8.75 6.45 -19.20
N PRO A 335 9.17 5.63 -20.19
CA PRO A 335 10.11 6.07 -21.23
C PRO A 335 9.60 7.22 -22.11
N GLU A 336 8.29 7.48 -22.14
CA GLU A 336 7.68 8.58 -22.89
C GLU A 336 7.06 9.66 -21.99
N ASP A 337 7.36 9.66 -20.69
CA ASP A 337 6.91 10.70 -19.78
C ASP A 337 7.80 11.95 -19.91
N ARG A 338 7.22 13.03 -20.46
CA ARG A 338 7.93 14.30 -20.67
C ARG A 338 8.51 14.86 -19.38
N LEU A 339 7.73 14.85 -18.30
CA LEU A 339 8.12 15.48 -17.03
C LEU A 339 9.32 14.76 -16.42
N THR A 340 9.33 13.44 -16.45
CA THR A 340 10.45 12.60 -16.01
C THR A 340 11.71 12.89 -16.82
N LYS A 341 11.62 12.94 -18.16
CA LYS A 341 12.77 13.31 -19.02
C LYS A 341 13.27 14.73 -18.73
N MET A 342 12.37 15.69 -18.56
CA MET A 342 12.73 17.07 -18.28
C MET A 342 13.47 17.18 -16.95
N LEU A 343 12.90 16.66 -15.86
CA LEU A 343 13.51 16.77 -14.54
C LEU A 343 14.81 15.98 -14.43
N TYR A 344 14.91 14.81 -15.08
CA TYR A 344 16.17 14.10 -15.20
C TYR A 344 17.22 14.94 -15.94
N GLY A 345 16.84 15.58 -17.06
CA GLY A 345 17.71 16.47 -17.82
C GLY A 345 18.20 17.65 -16.98
N CYS A 346 17.31 18.26 -16.21
CA CYS A 346 17.66 19.31 -15.25
C CYS A 346 18.64 18.79 -14.17
N SER A 347 18.40 17.61 -13.58
CA SER A 347 19.31 17.01 -12.59
C SER A 347 20.70 16.71 -13.17
N LEU A 348 20.77 16.23 -14.42
CA LEU A 348 22.03 16.01 -15.13
C LEU A 348 22.78 17.32 -15.35
N LEU A 349 22.07 18.36 -15.80
CA LEU A 349 22.66 19.69 -16.02
C LEU A 349 23.22 20.28 -14.71
N LEU A 350 22.48 20.14 -13.61
CA LEU A 350 22.90 20.59 -12.28
C LEU A 350 24.04 19.75 -11.68
N SER A 351 24.31 18.57 -12.25
CA SER A 351 25.40 17.66 -11.89
C SER A 351 26.56 17.71 -12.90
N ASP A 352 26.66 18.76 -13.72
CA ASP A 352 27.71 18.99 -14.72
C ASP A 352 27.80 17.92 -15.83
N ARG A 353 26.68 17.27 -16.15
CA ARG A 353 26.55 16.26 -17.22
C ARG A 353 25.82 16.82 -18.44
N ASP A 354 26.31 17.95 -18.94
CA ASP A 354 25.61 18.84 -19.89
C ASP A 354 25.24 18.15 -21.20
N GLN A 355 26.12 17.30 -21.73
CA GLN A 355 25.87 16.64 -23.01
C GLN A 355 24.74 15.61 -22.89
N GLU A 356 24.69 14.87 -21.78
CA GLU A 356 23.61 13.91 -21.51
C GLU A 356 22.29 14.64 -21.25
N ALA A 357 22.34 15.73 -20.46
CA ALA A 357 21.20 16.60 -20.23
C ALA A 357 20.60 17.10 -21.55
N LYS A 358 21.43 17.60 -22.47
CA LYS A 358 20.99 18.13 -23.77
C LYS A 358 20.31 17.09 -24.64
N VAL A 359 20.82 15.85 -24.67
CA VAL A 359 20.17 14.75 -25.40
C VAL A 359 18.78 14.49 -24.84
N LEU A 360 18.67 14.40 -23.51
CA LEU A 360 17.41 14.06 -22.86
C LEU A 360 16.37 15.20 -22.94
N LEU A 361 16.79 16.45 -22.77
CA LEU A 361 15.93 17.62 -22.90
C LEU A 361 15.38 17.78 -24.32
N LYS A 362 16.17 17.47 -25.36
CA LYS A 362 15.67 17.42 -26.75
C LYS A 362 14.59 16.36 -26.94
N GLN A 363 14.71 15.19 -26.29
CA GLN A 363 13.66 14.18 -26.32
C GLN A 363 12.40 14.66 -25.58
N ALA A 364 12.55 15.34 -24.44
CA ALA A 364 11.42 15.92 -23.72
C ALA A 364 10.68 16.98 -24.55
N GLN A 365 11.43 17.80 -25.31
CA GLN A 365 10.87 18.84 -26.19
C GLN A 365 9.89 18.29 -27.23
N THR A 366 10.13 17.07 -27.75
CA THR A 366 9.30 16.48 -28.80
C THR A 366 8.04 15.77 -28.27
N ILE A 367 7.90 15.61 -26.95
CA ILE A 367 6.76 14.90 -26.36
C ILE A 367 5.58 15.87 -26.19
N PRO A 368 4.38 15.54 -26.73
CA PRO A 368 3.19 16.38 -26.59
C PRO A 368 2.77 16.59 -25.13
N GLN A 369 2.12 17.72 -24.85
CA GLN A 369 1.55 18.07 -23.54
C GLN A 369 0.01 18.10 -23.61
N PRO A 370 -0.67 16.94 -23.81
CA PRO A 370 -2.11 16.93 -24.07
C PRO A 370 -2.96 17.32 -22.86
N PHE A 371 -2.38 17.30 -21.66
CA PHE A 371 -3.07 17.56 -20.39
C PHE A 371 -3.01 19.04 -19.97
N SER A 372 -2.07 19.80 -20.53
CA SER A 372 -1.83 21.21 -20.18
C SER A 372 -2.60 22.17 -21.09
N ILE A 373 -3.02 23.32 -20.54
CA ILE A 373 -3.62 24.41 -21.33
C ILE A 373 -2.54 25.19 -22.09
N SER A 374 -1.47 25.58 -21.39
CA SER A 374 -0.30 26.23 -21.96
C SER A 374 0.89 25.27 -22.01
N PRO A 375 1.76 25.36 -23.03
CA PRO A 375 3.00 24.60 -23.05
C PRO A 375 3.94 25.09 -21.94
N ASP A 376 4.57 24.15 -21.24
CA ASP A 376 5.75 24.42 -20.43
C ASP A 376 6.96 24.69 -21.35
N ILE A 377 7.57 25.86 -21.19
CA ILE A 377 8.67 26.40 -22.02
C ILE A 377 10.06 26.19 -21.40
N LEU A 378 10.17 25.62 -20.19
CA LEU A 378 11.46 25.51 -19.49
C LEU A 378 12.51 24.74 -20.31
N VAL A 379 12.08 23.67 -20.98
CA VAL A 379 12.96 22.87 -21.87
C VAL A 379 13.49 23.72 -23.02
N ASP A 380 12.64 24.57 -23.62
CA ASP A 380 13.03 25.43 -24.74
C ASP A 380 14.03 26.48 -24.27
N ASP A 381 13.77 27.12 -23.13
CA ASP A 381 14.65 28.13 -22.55
C ASP A 381 16.03 27.58 -22.19
N ILE A 382 16.11 26.36 -21.65
CA ILE A 382 17.40 25.70 -21.38
C ILE A 382 18.13 25.40 -22.70
N LEU A 383 17.44 24.86 -23.71
CA LEU A 383 18.06 24.49 -24.98
C LEU A 383 18.53 25.69 -25.81
N LEU A 384 17.86 26.84 -25.69
CA LEU A 384 18.23 28.11 -26.31
C LEU A 384 19.32 28.87 -25.53
N GLY A 385 19.61 28.46 -24.29
CA GLY A 385 20.57 29.13 -23.42
C GLY A 385 20.01 30.38 -22.72
N ASN A 386 18.68 30.54 -22.69
CA ASN A 386 18.00 31.59 -21.93
C ASN A 386 18.04 31.31 -20.41
N VAL A 387 18.15 30.03 -20.03
CA VAL A 387 18.29 29.56 -18.64
C VAL A 387 19.57 28.73 -18.53
N ASP A 388 20.50 29.19 -17.72
CA ASP A 388 21.73 28.47 -17.39
C ASP A 388 21.61 27.70 -16.06
N LYS A 389 22.69 27.02 -15.66
CA LYS A 389 22.74 26.22 -14.43
C LYS A 389 22.45 27.05 -13.17
N GLU A 390 23.02 28.25 -13.10
CA GLU A 390 22.87 29.12 -11.94
C GLU A 390 21.44 29.65 -11.83
N SER A 391 20.79 29.95 -12.96
CA SER A 391 19.39 30.37 -13.03
C SER A 391 18.41 29.22 -12.77
N LEU A 392 18.79 27.98 -13.12
CA LEU A 392 17.99 26.78 -12.89
C LEU A 392 17.93 26.36 -11.42
N ARG A 393 19.04 26.50 -10.67
CA ARG A 393 19.16 26.09 -9.26
C ARG A 393 18.05 26.67 -8.36
N PRO A 394 17.77 27.99 -8.37
CA PRO A 394 16.73 28.59 -7.56
C PRO A 394 15.33 28.00 -7.78
N LEU A 395 15.01 27.52 -8.99
CA LEU A 395 13.69 26.95 -9.30
C LEU A 395 13.39 25.72 -8.43
N PHE A 396 14.40 24.92 -8.11
CA PHE A 396 14.26 23.69 -7.33
C PHE A 396 14.53 23.83 -5.83
N LEU A 397 14.84 25.03 -5.34
CA LEU A 397 15.03 25.23 -3.90
C LEU A 397 13.77 24.84 -3.12
N TYR A 398 13.97 24.01 -2.08
CA TYR A 398 12.93 23.60 -1.14
C TYR A 398 12.36 24.81 -0.38
N VAL A 399 11.04 24.80 -0.17
CA VAL A 399 10.29 25.79 0.60
C VAL A 399 9.45 25.06 1.63
N ASP A 400 9.69 25.34 2.91
CA ASP A 400 8.97 24.77 4.07
C ASP A 400 7.79 25.63 4.53
N GLU A 401 7.29 26.49 3.64
CA GLU A 401 6.21 27.47 3.87
C GLU A 401 6.50 28.50 4.97
N THR A 402 7.69 28.49 5.59
CA THR A 402 8.09 29.57 6.50
C THR A 402 8.42 30.83 5.70
N ARG A 403 8.17 32.01 6.29
CA ARG A 403 8.57 33.30 5.70
C ARG A 403 10.05 33.30 5.29
N LYS A 404 10.91 32.65 6.09
CA LYS A 404 12.36 32.59 5.84
C LYS A 404 12.69 31.83 4.56
N SER A 405 12.11 30.65 4.34
CA SER A 405 12.38 29.86 3.12
C SER A 405 11.79 30.50 1.88
N ILE A 406 10.59 31.10 1.99
CA ILE A 406 9.94 31.83 0.89
C ILE A 406 10.80 33.04 0.47
N VAL A 407 11.25 33.86 1.43
CA VAL A 407 12.10 35.03 1.13
C VAL A 407 13.44 34.58 0.52
N LYS A 408 14.07 33.53 1.06
CA LYS A 408 15.31 32.98 0.50
C LYS A 408 15.15 32.55 -0.96
N LYS A 409 14.07 31.84 -1.30
CA LYS A 409 13.82 31.43 -2.69
C LYS A 409 13.54 32.63 -3.59
N LYS A 410 12.77 33.61 -3.11
CA LYS A 410 12.50 34.84 -3.84
C LYS A 410 13.79 35.62 -4.15
N GLU A 411 14.68 35.77 -3.18
CA GLU A 411 15.97 36.47 -3.37
C GLU A 411 16.89 35.72 -4.34
N ALA A 412 16.84 34.39 -4.35
CA ALA A 412 17.62 33.59 -5.30
C ALA A 412 17.06 33.64 -6.74
N LEU A 413 15.78 33.97 -6.91
CA LEU A 413 15.11 34.10 -8.22
C LEU A 413 15.20 35.52 -8.81
N ALA A 414 15.58 36.51 -7.99
CA ALA A 414 15.71 37.91 -8.38
C ALA A 414 17.13 38.20 -8.89
#